data_AF-A0A497KFE8-F1
#
_entry.id   AF-A0A497KFE8-F1
#
_cell.length_a   1.000
_cell.length_b   1.000
_cell.length_c   1.000
_cell.angle_alpha   90.00
_cell.angle_beta   90.00
_cell.angle_gamma   90.00
#
_symmetry.space_group_name_H-M   'P 1'
#
loop_
_entity.id
_entity.type
_entity.pdbx_description
1 polymer ?
#
loop_
_entity_poly.entity_id
_entity_poly.type
_entity_poly.pdbx_seq_one_letter_code
_entity_poly.pdbx_strand_id
1 'polypeptide(L)'
;MIVFTDWEGPWALTDFAYECTLAFLNNPAFFERLSQYDDYLAFMERKKEYEVGDTLKLLAPFLIAAKVTSNELEMLANKTASFIKDCKDAAKIMSLKYKPVVVSSAYEHFVKTTTRIINFKAEIYATRFKPEKYRISEKERKFLLRAVDVIANLPEVKLNKLDSNARKTIKWLNNFFWNYLKKTELGKILEDVKAVGGRRKKQIIKKNVESMNIEVPVFIGDSISDSIALEWVKKHGFAISFNGNSYAIKNSNIVVISDSALAHPIIINTIEKGGLLEIKRLSNKDFYHLPTFLKEKIKNALFEVYITSEVDLDFLIKRSENVRKKLRGFAGKLS
;
A
#
# COMPACT_ATOMS: atom_id res chain seq x y z
N MET A 1 13.61 -5.09 -18.71
CA MET A 1 12.17 -5.18 -18.37
C MET A 1 11.78 -4.06 -17.40
N ILE A 2 10.59 -3.48 -17.55
CA ILE A 2 9.99 -2.53 -16.59
C ILE A 2 9.17 -3.30 -15.57
N VAL A 3 9.28 -2.95 -14.29
CA VAL A 3 8.58 -3.64 -13.20
C VAL A 3 7.85 -2.62 -12.35
N PHE A 4 6.54 -2.74 -12.26
CA PHE A 4 5.73 -1.93 -11.36
C PHE A 4 5.71 -2.56 -9.97
N THR A 5 5.76 -1.76 -8.92
CA THR A 5 5.68 -2.27 -7.55
C THR A 5 4.96 -1.28 -6.65
N ASP A 6 4.13 -1.79 -5.74
CA ASP A 6 3.75 -1.02 -4.56
C ASP A 6 4.97 -0.87 -3.62
N TRP A 7 4.84 -0.01 -2.61
CA TRP A 7 5.90 0.32 -1.67
C TRP A 7 5.67 -0.27 -0.28
N GLU A 8 4.49 -0.06 0.31
CA GLU A 8 4.16 -0.43 1.70
C GLU A 8 3.65 -1.87 1.75
N GLY A 9 4.55 -2.81 1.98
CA GLY A 9 4.27 -4.23 1.97
C GLY A 9 5.32 -4.99 1.19
N PRO A 10 5.54 -4.68 -0.10
CA PRO A 10 6.62 -5.31 -0.89
C PRO A 10 8.03 -4.85 -0.48
N TRP A 11 8.22 -3.58 -0.07
CA TRP A 11 9.55 -3.05 0.26
C TRP A 11 9.64 -2.51 1.68
N ALA A 12 8.72 -1.62 2.06
CA ALA A 12 8.64 -1.02 3.38
C ALA A 12 7.62 -1.78 4.24
N LEU A 13 7.93 -1.98 5.52
CA LEU A 13 7.02 -2.56 6.51
C LEU A 13 6.16 -1.50 7.21
N THR A 14 6.65 -0.26 7.22
CA THR A 14 5.98 0.91 7.80
C THR A 14 4.64 1.17 7.11
N ASP A 15 3.61 1.48 7.90
CA ASP A 15 2.38 2.11 7.45
C ASP A 15 2.48 3.60 7.80
N PHE A 16 2.78 4.43 6.80
CA PHE A 16 3.11 5.82 7.04
C PHE A 16 1.90 6.66 7.47
N ALA A 17 0.69 6.25 7.06
CA ALA A 17 -0.54 6.91 7.49
C ALA A 17 -0.76 6.72 9.00
N TYR A 18 -0.51 5.50 9.47
CA TYR A 18 -0.54 5.17 10.89
C TYR A 18 0.57 5.90 11.67
N GLU A 19 1.81 5.90 11.18
CA GLU A 19 2.92 6.63 11.82
C GLU A 19 2.66 8.14 11.93
N CYS A 20 2.10 8.76 10.89
CA CYS A 20 1.70 10.18 10.94
C CYS A 20 0.68 10.43 12.05
N THR A 21 -0.27 9.52 12.20
CA THR A 21 -1.30 9.66 13.23
C THR A 21 -0.71 9.54 14.63
N LEU A 22 0.16 8.56 14.86
CA LEU A 22 0.84 8.40 16.14
C LEU A 22 1.71 9.62 16.47
N ALA A 23 2.53 10.06 15.52
CA ALA A 23 3.50 11.13 15.75
C ALA A 23 2.84 12.49 15.98
N PHE A 24 1.79 12.82 15.22
CA PHE A 24 1.24 14.18 15.19
C PHE A 24 -0.10 14.34 15.92
N LEU A 25 -0.83 13.24 16.14
CA LEU A 25 -2.15 13.25 16.80
C LEU A 25 -2.18 12.36 18.05
N ASN A 26 -1.19 11.50 18.26
CA ASN A 26 -1.06 10.58 19.40
C ASN A 26 -2.35 9.78 19.70
N ASN A 27 -3.06 9.33 18.65
CA ASN A 27 -4.35 8.67 18.81
C ASN A 27 -4.50 7.49 17.83
N PRO A 28 -4.11 6.25 18.22
CA PRO A 28 -4.25 5.08 17.36
C PRO A 28 -5.71 4.71 17.06
N ALA A 29 -6.61 4.86 18.04
CA ALA A 29 -8.03 4.55 17.86
C ALA A 29 -8.69 5.45 16.80
N PHE A 30 -8.27 6.73 16.73
CA PHE A 30 -8.67 7.63 15.64
C PHE A 30 -8.29 7.06 14.26
N PHE A 31 -7.06 6.57 14.09
CA PHE A 31 -6.64 5.99 12.82
C PHE A 31 -7.48 4.76 12.45
N GLU A 32 -7.70 3.86 13.41
CA GLU A 32 -8.52 2.67 13.19
C GLU A 32 -9.92 3.03 12.69
N ARG A 33 -10.57 4.04 13.29
CA ARG A 33 -11.90 4.50 12.84
C ARG A 33 -11.86 5.09 11.44
N LEU A 34 -10.82 5.84 11.09
CA LEU A 34 -10.66 6.35 9.72
C LEU A 34 -10.44 5.23 8.70
N SER A 35 -9.59 4.24 9.02
CA SER A 35 -9.32 3.10 8.14
C SER A 35 -10.56 2.23 7.93
N GLN A 36 -11.32 1.93 8.98
CA GLN A 36 -12.59 1.20 8.86
C GLN A 36 -13.63 1.96 8.02
N TYR A 37 -13.63 3.29 8.12
CA TYR A 37 -14.51 4.13 7.32
C TYR A 37 -14.06 4.25 5.85
N ASP A 38 -12.76 4.29 5.57
CA ASP A 38 -12.20 4.21 4.21
C ASP A 38 -12.67 2.93 3.51
N ASP A 39 -12.52 1.79 4.20
CA ASP A 39 -13.00 0.49 3.73
C ASP A 39 -14.51 0.51 3.46
N TYR A 40 -15.32 1.10 4.34
CA TYR A 40 -16.76 1.25 4.11
C TYR A 40 -17.08 2.08 2.86
N LEU A 41 -16.41 3.23 2.69
CA LEU A 41 -16.63 4.12 1.55
C LEU A 41 -16.24 3.46 0.23
N ALA A 42 -15.15 2.71 0.22
CA ALA A 42 -14.64 2.06 -0.97
C ALA A 42 -15.49 0.83 -1.37
N PHE A 43 -15.87 -0.03 -0.43
CA PHE A 43 -16.48 -1.33 -0.73
C PHE A 43 -18.00 -1.36 -0.65
N MET A 44 -18.57 -0.72 0.37
CA MET A 44 -20.00 -0.79 0.65
C MET A 44 -20.75 0.36 -0.01
N GLU A 45 -20.31 1.60 0.24
CA GLU A 45 -20.95 2.78 -0.40
C GLU A 45 -20.53 2.91 -1.86
N ARG A 46 -19.31 2.47 -2.21
CA ARG A 46 -18.67 2.70 -3.53
C ARG A 46 -18.76 4.17 -3.93
N LYS A 47 -18.40 5.04 -2.99
CA LYS A 47 -18.57 6.49 -3.13
C LYS A 47 -17.91 6.97 -4.43
N LYS A 48 -18.66 7.76 -5.22
CA LYS A 48 -18.17 8.30 -6.49
C LYS A 48 -16.86 9.05 -6.27
N GLU A 49 -15.87 8.79 -7.13
CA GLU A 49 -14.52 9.38 -7.11
C GLU A 49 -13.68 9.10 -5.85
N TYR A 50 -14.14 8.20 -4.99
CA TYR A 50 -13.40 7.68 -3.85
C TYR A 50 -12.66 6.39 -4.24
N GLU A 51 -11.42 6.25 -3.76
CA GLU A 51 -10.59 5.07 -4.01
C GLU A 51 -10.10 4.46 -2.70
N VAL A 52 -9.82 3.16 -2.74
CA VAL A 52 -9.16 2.44 -1.63
C VAL A 52 -7.81 3.08 -1.31
N GLY A 53 -7.54 3.35 -0.03
CA GLY A 53 -6.33 4.03 0.41
C GLY A 53 -6.47 5.57 0.45
N ASP A 54 -7.66 6.12 0.21
CA ASP A 54 -7.98 7.53 0.47
C ASP A 54 -8.05 7.84 1.99
N THR A 55 -7.71 6.90 2.89
CA THR A 55 -7.47 7.16 4.34
C THR A 55 -6.54 8.35 4.55
N LEU A 56 -5.49 8.48 3.73
CA LEU A 56 -4.56 9.62 3.77
C LEU A 56 -5.22 10.94 3.38
N LYS A 57 -6.24 10.90 2.52
CA LYS A 57 -7.08 12.06 2.19
C LYS A 57 -7.96 12.44 3.37
N LEU A 58 -8.50 11.47 4.11
CA LEU A 58 -9.27 11.72 5.33
C LEU A 58 -8.40 12.23 6.49
N LEU A 59 -7.14 11.79 6.55
CA LEU A 59 -6.16 12.20 7.56
C LEU A 59 -5.60 13.62 7.31
N ALA A 60 -5.44 14.01 6.05
CA ALA A 60 -4.78 15.26 5.66
C ALA A 60 -5.30 16.54 6.37
N PRO A 61 -6.63 16.77 6.55
CA PRO A 61 -7.13 17.93 7.29
C PRO A 61 -6.60 18.01 8.73
N PHE A 62 -6.43 16.87 9.39
CA PHE A 62 -5.96 16.80 10.78
C PHE A 62 -4.47 17.07 10.88
N LEU A 63 -3.67 16.62 9.91
CA LEU A 63 -2.25 16.95 9.84
C LEU A 63 -2.03 18.46 9.66
N ILE A 64 -2.86 19.10 8.83
CA ILE A 64 -2.84 20.56 8.69
C ILE A 64 -3.25 21.25 9.99
N ALA A 65 -4.26 20.73 10.69
CA ALA A 65 -4.65 21.28 12.00
C ALA A 65 -3.56 21.11 13.07
N ALA A 66 -2.77 20.05 12.99
CA ALA A 66 -1.57 19.83 13.81
C ALA A 66 -0.37 20.68 13.36
N LYS A 67 -0.52 21.51 12.31
CA LYS A 67 0.53 22.35 11.71
C LYS A 67 1.73 21.56 11.17
N VAL A 68 1.50 20.31 10.77
CA VAL A 68 2.52 19.44 10.17
C VAL A 68 3.01 20.06 8.86
N THR A 69 4.32 20.00 8.65
CA THR A 69 5.02 20.47 7.44
C THR A 69 5.54 19.31 6.61
N SER A 70 5.85 19.57 5.34
CA SER A 70 6.53 18.63 4.44
C SER A 70 7.85 18.15 5.02
N ASN A 71 8.61 19.04 5.68
CA ASN A 71 9.86 18.68 6.34
C ASN A 71 9.64 17.72 7.52
N GLU A 72 8.60 17.94 8.33
CA GLU A 72 8.26 17.02 9.42
C GLU A 72 7.81 15.64 8.90
N LEU A 73 7.09 15.60 7.76
CA LEU A 73 6.76 14.33 7.09
C LEU A 73 8.03 13.59 6.62
N GLU A 74 9.00 14.29 6.03
CA GLU A 74 10.28 13.69 5.63
C GLU A 74 11.11 13.21 6.83
N MET A 75 11.18 14.02 7.89
CA MET A 75 11.86 13.65 9.14
C MET A 75 11.23 12.42 9.77
N LEU A 76 9.89 12.37 9.84
CA LEU A 76 9.17 11.22 10.35
C LEU A 76 9.44 9.99 9.48
N ALA A 77 9.34 10.12 8.16
CA ALA A 77 9.61 9.04 7.23
C ALA A 77 11.02 8.45 7.41
N ASN A 78 12.03 9.29 7.64
CA ASN A 78 13.38 8.83 7.93
C ASN A 78 13.46 8.08 9.26
N LYS A 79 12.82 8.62 10.31
CA LYS A 79 12.82 8.04 11.66
C LYS A 79 12.08 6.71 11.75
N THR A 80 10.98 6.54 11.02
CA THR A 80 10.10 5.36 11.13
C THR A 80 10.27 4.35 9.99
N ALA A 81 11.20 4.60 9.07
CA ALA A 81 11.48 3.69 7.96
C ALA A 81 11.88 2.30 8.47
N SER A 82 11.04 1.32 8.18
CA SER A 82 11.29 -0.09 8.41
C SER A 82 11.11 -0.83 7.09
N PHE A 83 11.98 -1.78 6.80
CA PHE A 83 12.05 -2.47 5.52
C PHE A 83 12.06 -3.97 5.71
N ILE A 84 11.63 -4.68 4.68
CA ILE A 84 11.82 -6.13 4.60
C ILE A 84 13.32 -6.46 4.58
N LYS A 85 13.67 -7.61 5.14
CA LYS A 85 15.03 -8.14 5.14
C LYS A 85 15.59 -8.15 3.71
N ASP A 86 16.90 -7.87 3.57
CA ASP A 86 17.61 -7.83 2.30
C ASP A 86 17.11 -6.77 1.27
N CYS A 87 16.29 -5.79 1.69
CA CYS A 87 15.78 -4.73 0.80
C CYS A 87 16.85 -3.97 0.02
N LYS A 88 18.00 -3.66 0.63
CA LYS A 88 19.11 -2.95 -0.03
C LYS A 88 19.73 -3.79 -1.14
N ASP A 89 19.94 -5.07 -0.90
CA ASP A 89 20.48 -6.00 -1.91
C ASP A 89 19.48 -6.17 -3.06
N ALA A 90 18.20 -6.38 -2.74
CA ALA A 90 17.15 -6.50 -3.73
C ALA A 90 16.98 -5.22 -4.56
N ALA A 91 17.00 -4.04 -3.92
CA ALA A 91 16.91 -2.74 -4.57
C ALA A 91 18.09 -2.51 -5.51
N LYS A 92 19.31 -2.90 -5.10
CA LYS A 92 20.51 -2.84 -5.94
C LYS A 92 20.34 -3.71 -7.20
N ILE A 93 19.94 -4.97 -7.05
CA ILE A 93 19.75 -5.88 -8.19
C ILE A 93 18.66 -5.35 -9.12
N MET A 94 17.52 -4.93 -8.55
CA MET A 94 16.41 -4.38 -9.31
C MET A 94 16.79 -3.12 -10.08
N SER A 95 17.55 -2.21 -9.46
CA SER A 95 18.00 -0.96 -10.08
C SER A 95 19.06 -1.15 -11.17
N LEU A 96 19.85 -2.23 -11.10
CA LEU A 96 20.91 -2.52 -12.08
C LEU A 96 20.38 -3.26 -13.31
N LYS A 97 19.44 -4.20 -13.12
CA LYS A 97 18.97 -5.09 -14.18
C LYS A 97 17.63 -4.67 -14.78
N TYR A 98 16.82 -3.94 -14.01
CA TYR A 98 15.43 -3.61 -14.38
C TYR A 98 15.17 -2.10 -14.28
N LYS A 99 14.01 -1.69 -14.78
CA LYS A 99 13.50 -0.32 -14.65
C LYS A 99 12.29 -0.33 -13.70
N PRO A 100 12.51 -0.21 -12.38
CA PRO A 100 11.41 -0.26 -11.42
C PRO A 100 10.60 1.04 -11.44
N VAL A 101 9.29 0.91 -11.30
CA VAL A 101 8.33 2.02 -11.17
C VAL A 101 7.52 1.78 -9.89
N VAL A 102 7.72 2.63 -8.89
CA VAL A 102 6.98 2.59 -7.63
C VAL A 102 5.66 3.31 -7.82
N VAL A 103 4.54 2.65 -7.52
CA VAL A 103 3.20 3.22 -7.53
C VAL A 103 2.55 2.96 -6.18
N SER A 104 2.46 3.97 -5.32
CA SER A 104 2.10 3.81 -3.91
C SER A 104 1.02 4.78 -3.45
N SER A 105 0.10 4.31 -2.62
CA SER A 105 -0.89 5.17 -1.94
C SER A 105 -0.27 6.10 -0.91
N ALA A 106 0.92 5.81 -0.39
CA ALA A 106 1.60 6.63 0.61
C ALA A 106 1.88 8.06 0.13
N TYR A 107 2.14 8.98 1.06
CA TYR A 107 2.61 10.31 0.71
C TYR A 107 3.96 10.28 0.01
N GLU A 108 4.14 11.14 -0.99
CA GLU A 108 5.35 11.24 -1.78
C GLU A 108 6.62 11.48 -0.92
N HIS A 109 6.49 12.22 0.18
CA HIS A 109 7.54 12.46 1.18
C HIS A 109 8.11 11.14 1.71
N PHE A 110 7.24 10.21 2.08
CA PHE A 110 7.64 8.91 2.61
C PHE A 110 8.33 8.08 1.53
N VAL A 111 7.72 7.94 0.37
CA VAL A 111 8.24 7.10 -0.72
C VAL A 111 9.60 7.62 -1.22
N LYS A 112 9.73 8.94 -1.45
CA LYS A 112 11.02 9.53 -1.85
C LYS A 112 12.10 9.40 -0.77
N THR A 113 11.74 9.55 0.50
CA THR A 113 12.71 9.44 1.60
C THR A 113 13.20 8.00 1.74
N THR A 114 12.29 7.05 1.78
CA THR A 114 12.60 5.64 2.01
C THR A 114 13.26 4.97 0.81
N THR A 115 12.90 5.33 -0.44
CA THR A 115 13.63 4.87 -1.63
C THR A 115 15.09 5.32 -1.60
N ARG A 116 15.38 6.55 -1.15
CA ARG A 116 16.76 7.05 -0.98
C ARG A 116 17.53 6.27 0.09
N ILE A 117 16.91 5.93 1.22
CA ILE A 117 17.55 5.18 2.32
C ILE A 117 18.12 3.83 1.83
N ILE A 118 17.42 3.16 0.93
CA ILE A 118 17.87 1.88 0.35
C ILE A 118 18.52 2.01 -1.04
N ASN A 119 18.75 3.24 -1.50
CA ASN A 119 19.30 3.57 -2.82
C ASN A 119 18.55 2.88 -3.98
N PHE A 120 17.22 2.86 -3.90
CA PHE A 120 16.38 2.26 -4.94
C PHE A 120 16.12 3.26 -6.07
N LYS A 121 16.69 3.00 -7.24
CA LYS A 121 16.56 3.86 -8.42
C LYS A 121 15.28 3.50 -9.18
N ALA A 122 14.18 4.14 -8.81
CA ALA A 122 12.88 3.93 -9.42
C ALA A 122 12.22 5.25 -9.82
N GLU A 123 11.36 5.19 -10.83
CA GLU A 123 10.37 6.25 -11.06
C GLU A 123 9.27 6.14 -9.99
N ILE A 124 8.78 7.27 -9.47
CA ILE A 124 7.88 7.29 -8.31
C ILE A 124 6.57 7.98 -8.65
N TYR A 125 5.47 7.27 -8.42
CA TYR A 125 4.11 7.78 -8.43
C TYR A 125 3.51 7.56 -7.03
N ALA A 126 3.28 8.66 -6.32
CA ALA A 126 2.79 8.62 -4.94
C ALA A 126 1.79 9.74 -4.68
N THR A 127 1.09 9.67 -3.55
CA THR A 127 0.10 10.67 -3.15
C THR A 127 0.77 12.00 -2.84
N ARG A 128 0.45 13.03 -3.64
CA ARG A 128 0.99 14.37 -3.43
C ARG A 128 0.20 15.08 -2.34
N PHE A 129 0.90 15.64 -1.37
CA PHE A 129 0.31 16.39 -0.27
C PHE A 129 1.28 17.49 0.16
N LYS A 130 0.88 18.76 0.08
CA LYS A 130 1.70 19.89 0.55
C LYS A 130 0.95 20.60 1.67
N PRO A 131 1.14 20.22 2.95
CA PRO A 131 0.41 20.80 4.07
C PRO A 131 0.42 22.33 4.09
N GLU A 132 1.58 22.92 3.78
CA GLU A 132 1.83 24.37 3.87
C GLU A 132 1.07 25.19 2.82
N LYS A 133 0.47 24.53 1.82
CA LYS A 133 -0.38 25.20 0.83
C LYS A 133 -1.68 25.71 1.46
N TYR A 134 -2.15 25.09 2.54
CA TYR A 134 -3.47 25.34 3.10
C TYR A 134 -3.40 26.28 4.29
N ARG A 135 -4.34 27.22 4.34
CA ARG A 135 -4.56 28.08 5.51
C ARG A 135 -5.67 27.46 6.36
N ILE A 136 -5.56 27.66 7.67
CA ILE A 136 -6.55 27.21 8.64
C ILE A 136 -6.71 28.27 9.73
N SER A 137 -7.95 28.63 10.06
CA SER A 137 -8.21 29.51 11.18
C SER A 137 -7.96 28.80 12.51
N GLU A 138 -7.58 29.52 13.57
CA GLU A 138 -7.40 28.92 14.89
C GLU A 138 -8.70 28.28 15.44
N LYS A 139 -9.87 28.78 15.01
CA LYS A 139 -11.17 28.19 15.37
C LYS A 139 -11.35 26.81 14.73
N GLU A 140 -11.12 26.69 13.43
CA GLU A 140 -11.20 25.41 12.70
C GLU A 140 -10.14 24.43 13.19
N ARG A 141 -8.93 24.92 13.46
CA ARG A 141 -7.84 24.13 14.01
C ARG A 141 -8.25 23.46 15.32
N LYS A 142 -8.75 24.24 16.28
CA LYS A 142 -9.23 23.71 17.57
C LYS A 142 -10.39 22.74 17.40
N PHE A 143 -11.29 23.01 16.45
CA PHE A 143 -12.40 22.10 16.14
C PHE A 143 -11.91 20.75 15.61
N LEU A 144 -11.00 20.74 14.63
CA LEU A 144 -10.45 19.51 14.05
C LEU A 144 -9.66 18.69 15.08
N LEU A 145 -8.84 19.34 15.91
CA LEU A 145 -8.08 18.64 16.94
C LEU A 145 -9.00 18.00 17.99
N ARG A 146 -10.10 18.67 18.39
CA ARG A 146 -11.11 18.05 19.27
C ARG A 146 -11.86 16.90 18.59
N ALA A 147 -12.05 16.98 17.27
CA ALA A 147 -12.72 15.93 16.53
C ALA A 147 -11.92 14.62 16.51
N VAL A 148 -10.59 14.66 16.70
CA VAL A 148 -9.76 13.46 16.84
C VAL A 148 -10.27 12.57 17.97
N ASP A 149 -10.48 13.13 19.16
CA ASP A 149 -10.96 12.38 20.32
C ASP A 149 -12.41 11.91 20.13
N VAL A 150 -13.26 12.72 19.51
CA VAL A 150 -14.63 12.33 19.20
C VAL A 150 -14.65 11.12 18.27
N ILE A 151 -13.88 11.18 17.19
CA ILE A 151 -13.78 10.11 16.19
C ILE A 151 -13.21 8.85 16.85
N ALA A 152 -12.15 8.96 17.65
CA ALA A 152 -11.54 7.84 18.36
C ALA A 152 -12.52 7.08 19.25
N ASN A 153 -13.49 7.78 19.86
CA ASN A 153 -14.52 7.20 20.72
C ASN A 153 -15.77 6.72 19.97
N LEU A 154 -15.82 6.86 18.63
CA LEU A 154 -16.93 6.31 17.86
C LEU A 154 -16.87 4.77 17.88
N PRO A 155 -18.04 4.09 17.87
CA PRO A 155 -18.09 2.64 17.74
C PRO A 155 -17.38 2.14 16.48
N GLU A 156 -16.86 0.92 16.51
CA GLU A 156 -16.17 0.33 15.36
C GLU A 156 -17.12 0.11 14.18
N VAL A 157 -16.60 0.22 12.97
CA VAL A 157 -17.31 -0.13 11.74
C VAL A 157 -16.76 -1.47 11.24
N LYS A 158 -17.58 -2.52 11.33
CA LYS A 158 -17.26 -3.84 10.80
C LYS A 158 -18.05 -4.08 9.52
N LEU A 159 -17.37 -4.23 8.39
CA LEU A 159 -18.03 -4.35 7.08
C LEU A 159 -19.00 -5.54 6.98
N ASN A 160 -18.69 -6.65 7.66
CA ASN A 160 -19.55 -7.83 7.72
C ASN A 160 -20.79 -7.66 8.61
N LYS A 161 -20.88 -6.58 9.40
CA LYS A 161 -21.97 -6.32 10.33
C LYS A 161 -22.20 -4.81 10.52
N LEU A 162 -23.01 -4.22 9.64
CA LEU A 162 -23.44 -2.81 9.73
C LEU A 162 -24.62 -2.63 10.71
N ASP A 163 -24.36 -2.89 12.00
CA ASP A 163 -25.32 -2.72 13.07
C ASP A 163 -25.62 -1.24 13.40
N SER A 164 -26.46 -1.00 14.42
CA SER A 164 -26.85 0.35 14.82
C SER A 164 -25.66 1.22 15.25
N ASN A 165 -24.62 0.63 15.81
CA ASN A 165 -23.42 1.33 16.24
C ASN A 165 -22.54 1.71 15.04
N ALA A 166 -22.29 0.78 14.12
CA ALA A 166 -21.58 1.07 12.88
C ALA A 166 -22.28 2.19 12.07
N ARG A 167 -23.62 2.13 11.97
CA ARG A 167 -24.41 3.17 11.29
C ARG A 167 -24.32 4.54 11.96
N LYS A 168 -24.22 4.61 13.29
CA LYS A 168 -24.00 5.88 14.01
C LYS A 168 -22.64 6.48 13.64
N THR A 169 -21.59 5.67 13.65
CA THR A 169 -20.24 6.09 13.26
C THR A 169 -20.20 6.58 11.82
N ILE A 170 -20.73 5.80 10.88
CA ILE A 170 -20.82 6.16 9.45
C ILE A 170 -21.58 7.47 9.27
N LYS A 171 -22.74 7.63 9.92
CA LYS A 171 -23.54 8.87 9.83
C LYS A 171 -22.76 10.07 10.36
N TRP A 172 -22.07 9.92 11.48
CA TRP A 172 -21.26 11.00 12.07
C TRP A 172 -20.12 11.39 11.13
N LEU A 173 -19.36 10.42 10.63
CA LEU A 173 -18.23 10.67 9.72
C LEU A 173 -18.68 11.24 8.37
N ASN A 174 -19.82 10.78 7.83
CA ASN A 174 -20.42 11.35 6.62
C ASN A 174 -20.78 12.82 6.84
N ASN A 175 -21.41 13.16 7.96
CA ASN A 175 -21.72 14.54 8.30
C ASN A 175 -20.46 15.39 8.46
N PHE A 176 -19.45 14.86 9.15
CA PHE A 176 -18.20 15.57 9.39
C PHE A 176 -17.43 15.85 8.10
N PHE A 177 -17.11 14.83 7.31
CA PHE A 177 -16.28 14.99 6.10
C PHE A 177 -17.04 15.61 4.94
N TRP A 178 -18.27 15.17 4.70
CA TRP A 178 -18.97 15.48 3.45
C TRP A 178 -20.01 16.58 3.57
N ASN A 179 -20.50 16.89 4.77
CA ASN A 179 -21.46 17.97 4.97
C ASN A 179 -20.83 19.20 5.64
N TYR A 180 -20.01 19.01 6.67
CA TYR A 180 -19.34 20.11 7.37
C TYR A 180 -18.04 20.52 6.67
N LEU A 181 -17.04 19.64 6.58
CA LEU A 181 -15.71 20.00 6.06
C LEU A 181 -15.74 20.46 4.61
N LYS A 182 -16.59 19.87 3.75
CA LYS A 182 -16.78 20.36 2.38
C LYS A 182 -17.20 21.83 2.28
N LYS A 183 -17.81 22.39 3.33
CA LYS A 183 -18.25 23.80 3.38
C LYS A 183 -17.20 24.73 3.98
N THR A 184 -16.06 24.22 4.43
CA THR A 184 -14.94 25.01 4.97
C THR A 184 -13.83 25.16 3.94
N GLU A 185 -12.83 26.01 4.22
CA GLU A 185 -11.66 26.15 3.35
C GLU A 185 -10.88 24.84 3.21
N LEU A 186 -10.98 23.97 4.23
CA LEU A 186 -10.35 22.65 4.29
C LEU A 186 -11.08 21.60 3.45
N GLY A 187 -12.32 21.86 3.02
CA GLY A 187 -13.03 21.00 2.09
C GLY A 187 -12.25 20.75 0.79
N LYS A 188 -11.51 21.76 0.33
CA LYS A 188 -10.63 21.68 -0.85
C LYS A 188 -9.53 20.63 -0.69
N ILE A 189 -9.07 20.35 0.54
CA ILE A 189 -8.03 19.33 0.79
C ILE A 189 -8.54 17.93 0.40
N LEU A 190 -9.83 17.66 0.65
CA LEU A 190 -10.46 16.39 0.29
C LEU A 190 -10.57 16.21 -1.23
N GLU A 191 -10.41 17.28 -2.01
CA GLU A 191 -10.40 17.24 -3.49
C GLU A 191 -8.97 17.24 -4.04
N ASP A 192 -8.08 18.01 -3.42
CA ASP A 192 -6.67 18.18 -3.82
C ASP A 192 -5.83 16.93 -3.51
N VAL A 193 -6.04 16.30 -2.34
CA VAL A 193 -5.33 15.08 -1.95
C VAL A 193 -6.04 13.88 -2.57
N LYS A 194 -5.43 13.33 -3.62
CA LYS A 194 -5.94 12.15 -4.34
C LYS A 194 -4.99 10.99 -4.11
N ALA A 195 -5.39 10.02 -3.29
CA ALA A 195 -4.50 8.91 -3.00
C ALA A 195 -4.27 8.05 -4.24
N VAL A 196 -3.03 7.61 -4.46
CA VAL A 196 -2.69 6.74 -5.60
C VAL A 196 -2.97 5.27 -5.26
N GLY A 197 -4.25 4.96 -5.04
CA GLY A 197 -4.77 3.61 -4.81
C GLY A 197 -5.83 3.21 -5.84
N GLY A 198 -6.21 1.93 -5.83
CA GLY A 198 -7.34 1.40 -6.60
C GLY A 198 -7.26 1.71 -8.09
N ARG A 199 -8.28 2.39 -8.63
CA ARG A 199 -8.36 2.74 -10.06
C ARG A 199 -7.25 3.69 -10.49
N ARG A 200 -6.81 4.61 -9.64
CA ARG A 200 -5.72 5.56 -9.98
C ARG A 200 -4.40 4.82 -10.16
N LYS A 201 -4.10 3.83 -9.31
CA LYS A 201 -2.92 2.96 -9.44
C LYS A 201 -2.94 2.19 -10.77
N LYS A 202 -4.08 1.58 -11.12
CA LYS A 202 -4.29 0.94 -12.44
C LYS A 202 -4.07 1.91 -13.60
N GLN A 203 -4.64 3.12 -13.54
CA GLN A 203 -4.51 4.11 -14.62
C GLN A 203 -3.07 4.51 -14.86
N ILE A 204 -2.28 4.71 -13.79
CA ILE A 204 -0.85 5.02 -13.90
C ILE A 204 -0.09 3.88 -14.55
N ILE A 205 -0.31 2.64 -14.09
CA ILE A 205 0.34 1.46 -14.68
C ILE A 205 -0.04 1.32 -16.16
N LYS A 206 -1.33 1.36 -16.48
CA LYS A 206 -1.82 1.27 -17.86
C LYS A 206 -1.23 2.34 -18.76
N LYS A 207 -1.21 3.60 -18.31
CA LYS A 207 -0.61 4.71 -19.07
C LYS A 207 0.88 4.48 -19.34
N ASN A 208 1.64 4.02 -18.33
CA ASN A 208 3.05 3.72 -18.49
C ASN A 208 3.28 2.55 -19.46
N VAL A 209 2.47 1.49 -19.36
CA VAL A 209 2.48 0.35 -20.30
C VAL A 209 2.27 0.81 -21.74
N GLU A 210 1.26 1.64 -21.98
CA GLU A 210 0.98 2.20 -23.31
C GLU A 210 2.11 3.12 -23.79
N SER A 211 2.55 4.08 -22.96
CA SER A 211 3.56 5.06 -23.38
C SER A 211 4.95 4.47 -23.59
N MET A 212 5.26 3.34 -22.94
CA MET A 212 6.56 2.68 -23.01
C MET A 212 6.54 1.42 -23.88
N ASN A 213 5.42 1.13 -24.57
CA ASN A 213 5.21 -0.07 -25.39
C ASN A 213 5.60 -1.38 -24.67
N ILE A 214 5.13 -1.54 -23.42
CA ILE A 214 5.40 -2.74 -22.63
C ILE A 214 4.46 -3.86 -23.08
N GLU A 215 4.98 -4.91 -23.70
CA GLU A 215 4.18 -6.06 -24.14
C GLU A 215 3.62 -6.87 -22.97
N VAL A 216 4.45 -7.13 -21.97
CA VAL A 216 4.11 -7.98 -20.82
C VAL A 216 4.36 -7.22 -19.51
N PRO A 217 3.35 -6.53 -18.95
CA PRO A 217 3.49 -5.83 -17.68
C PRO A 217 3.71 -6.80 -16.52
N VAL A 218 4.55 -6.39 -15.58
CA VAL A 218 4.75 -7.08 -14.30
C VAL A 218 4.45 -6.12 -13.17
N PHE A 219 3.59 -6.53 -12.24
CA PHE A 219 3.21 -5.71 -11.08
C PHE A 219 3.25 -6.51 -9.79
N ILE A 220 3.89 -5.94 -8.77
CA ILE A 220 4.01 -6.51 -7.43
C ILE A 220 3.18 -5.66 -6.47
N GLY A 221 2.19 -6.27 -5.83
CA GLY A 221 1.34 -5.63 -4.82
C GLY A 221 1.06 -6.57 -3.66
N ASP A 222 0.45 -6.07 -2.60
CA ASP A 222 0.22 -6.82 -1.36
C ASP A 222 -1.19 -6.60 -0.78
N SER A 223 -1.88 -5.55 -1.21
CA SER A 223 -3.05 -5.07 -0.50
C SER A 223 -4.24 -4.86 -1.42
N ILE A 224 -5.29 -4.38 -0.79
CA ILE A 224 -6.54 -4.02 -1.43
C ILE A 224 -6.40 -2.79 -2.35
N SER A 225 -5.47 -1.88 -2.05
CA SER A 225 -5.14 -0.73 -2.91
C SER A 225 -4.58 -1.16 -4.27
N ASP A 226 -4.04 -2.38 -4.34
CA ASP A 226 -3.44 -2.97 -5.55
C ASP A 226 -4.42 -3.81 -6.35
N SER A 227 -5.53 -4.25 -5.74
CA SER A 227 -6.42 -5.28 -6.29
C SER A 227 -6.87 -5.01 -7.74
N ILE A 228 -7.30 -3.78 -8.03
CA ILE A 228 -7.77 -3.38 -9.38
C ILE A 228 -6.61 -3.35 -10.40
N ALA A 229 -5.41 -2.98 -9.96
CA ALA A 229 -4.23 -2.99 -10.81
C ALA A 229 -3.73 -4.42 -11.05
N LEU A 230 -3.67 -5.24 -10.00
CA LEU A 230 -3.34 -6.66 -10.07
C LEU A 230 -4.30 -7.40 -11.01
N GLU A 231 -5.61 -7.19 -10.89
CA GLU A 231 -6.59 -7.83 -11.76
C GLU A 231 -6.39 -7.47 -13.24
N TRP A 232 -6.06 -6.20 -13.51
CA TRP A 232 -5.76 -5.77 -14.87
C TRP A 232 -4.46 -6.38 -15.39
N VAL A 233 -3.36 -6.33 -14.61
CA VAL A 233 -2.09 -6.93 -15.00
C VAL A 233 -2.21 -8.44 -15.15
N LYS A 234 -3.02 -9.13 -14.32
CA LYS A 234 -3.26 -10.57 -14.39
C LYS A 234 -3.75 -11.04 -15.75
N LYS A 235 -4.49 -10.17 -16.46
CA LYS A 235 -5.05 -10.41 -17.79
C LYS A 235 -4.08 -10.09 -18.95
N HIS A 236 -3.01 -9.35 -18.68
CA HIS A 236 -2.09 -8.82 -19.71
C HIS A 236 -0.63 -9.24 -19.49
N GLY A 237 -0.29 -9.78 -18.32
CA GLY A 237 1.07 -10.13 -17.93
C GLY A 237 1.11 -10.84 -16.58
N PHE A 238 2.03 -10.44 -15.70
CA PHE A 238 2.30 -11.12 -14.43
C PHE A 238 1.94 -10.25 -13.22
N ALA A 239 0.80 -10.55 -12.61
CA ALA A 239 0.40 -9.98 -11.33
C ALA A 239 0.94 -10.85 -10.19
N ILE A 240 1.73 -10.25 -9.30
CA ILE A 240 2.42 -10.91 -8.19
C ILE A 240 1.87 -10.35 -6.89
N SER A 241 1.35 -11.22 -6.03
CA SER A 241 1.01 -10.91 -4.65
C SER A 241 2.20 -11.23 -3.74
N PHE A 242 2.80 -10.24 -3.09
CA PHE A 242 3.91 -10.44 -2.15
C PHE A 242 3.42 -10.30 -0.71
N ASN A 243 3.42 -11.39 0.07
CA ASN A 243 2.84 -11.45 1.43
C ASN A 243 1.45 -10.77 1.51
N GLY A 244 0.67 -10.92 0.44
CA GLY A 244 -0.54 -10.14 0.28
C GLY A 244 -1.72 -10.67 1.09
N ASN A 245 -2.71 -9.79 1.27
CA ASN A 245 -4.00 -10.15 1.84
C ASN A 245 -4.90 -10.89 0.82
N SER A 246 -6.10 -11.27 1.25
CA SER A 246 -7.07 -11.93 0.36
C SER A 246 -7.40 -11.17 -0.93
N TYR A 247 -7.39 -9.84 -0.93
CA TYR A 247 -7.67 -9.03 -2.11
C TYR A 247 -6.54 -9.10 -3.14
N ALA A 248 -5.29 -9.03 -2.70
CA ALA A 248 -4.14 -9.14 -3.60
C ALA A 248 -4.03 -10.55 -4.20
N ILE A 249 -4.20 -11.59 -3.37
CA ILE A 249 -4.08 -13.00 -3.80
C ILE A 249 -5.12 -13.37 -4.85
N LYS A 250 -6.40 -13.03 -4.62
CA LYS A 250 -7.49 -13.31 -5.58
C LYS A 250 -7.22 -12.71 -6.96
N ASN A 251 -6.52 -11.58 -6.99
CA ASN A 251 -6.26 -10.81 -8.19
C ASN A 251 -4.85 -11.01 -8.79
N SER A 252 -4.07 -12.00 -8.31
CA SER A 252 -2.72 -12.29 -8.85
C SER A 252 -2.67 -13.61 -9.66
N ASN A 253 -1.64 -13.77 -10.49
CA ASN A 253 -1.26 -15.05 -11.11
C ASN A 253 -0.27 -15.82 -10.22
N ILE A 254 0.56 -15.07 -9.48
CA ILE A 254 1.66 -15.59 -8.68
C ILE A 254 1.47 -15.08 -7.25
N VAL A 255 1.66 -15.95 -6.26
CA VAL A 255 1.75 -15.60 -4.85
C VAL A 255 3.15 -15.91 -4.35
N VAL A 256 3.76 -14.94 -3.69
CA VAL A 256 5.09 -15.03 -3.10
C VAL A 256 4.94 -14.78 -1.61
N ILE A 257 5.37 -15.76 -0.81
CA ILE A 257 5.35 -15.68 0.65
C ILE A 257 6.79 -15.76 1.11
N SER A 258 7.32 -14.65 1.61
CA SER A 258 8.76 -14.51 1.88
C SER A 258 9.05 -13.51 2.99
N ASP A 259 10.07 -13.78 3.80
CA ASP A 259 10.59 -12.79 4.78
C ASP A 259 11.74 -11.94 4.21
N SER A 260 12.13 -12.17 2.96
CA SER A 260 13.22 -11.47 2.27
C SER A 260 12.75 -10.79 0.98
N ALA A 261 13.21 -9.56 0.78
CA ALA A 261 12.97 -8.78 -0.42
C ALA A 261 13.75 -9.31 -1.63
N LEU A 262 14.74 -10.21 -1.46
CA LEU A 262 15.41 -10.88 -2.57
C LEU A 262 14.45 -11.69 -3.45
N ALA A 263 13.29 -12.05 -2.91
CA ALA A 263 12.21 -12.65 -3.65
C ALA A 263 11.82 -11.83 -4.91
N HIS A 264 11.88 -10.49 -4.85
CA HIS A 264 11.53 -9.63 -5.98
C HIS A 264 12.44 -9.91 -7.19
N PRO A 265 13.77 -9.66 -7.13
CA PRO A 265 14.63 -9.94 -8.28
C PRO A 265 14.65 -11.42 -8.69
N ILE A 266 14.46 -12.36 -7.76
CA ILE A 266 14.35 -13.79 -8.09
C ILE A 266 13.16 -14.04 -9.00
N ILE A 267 11.95 -13.62 -8.59
CA ILE A 267 10.72 -13.85 -9.34
C ILE A 267 10.75 -13.14 -10.69
N ILE A 268 11.20 -11.89 -10.70
CA ILE A 268 11.33 -11.09 -11.91
C ILE A 268 12.31 -11.74 -12.91
N ASN A 269 13.46 -12.23 -12.44
CA ASN A 269 14.40 -12.96 -13.29
C ASN A 269 13.84 -14.30 -13.78
N THR A 270 13.09 -15.02 -12.96
CA THR A 270 12.44 -16.28 -13.35
C THR A 270 11.38 -16.06 -14.43
N ILE A 271 10.56 -15.01 -14.30
CA ILE A 271 9.59 -14.61 -15.33
C ILE A 271 10.29 -14.28 -16.64
N GLU A 272 11.38 -13.50 -16.60
CA GLU A 272 12.15 -13.13 -17.78
C GLU A 272 12.75 -14.34 -18.52
N LYS A 273 13.05 -15.43 -17.81
CA LYS A 273 13.63 -16.65 -18.41
C LYS A 273 12.62 -17.55 -19.11
N GLY A 274 11.37 -17.59 -18.64
CA GLY A 274 10.37 -18.50 -19.23
C GLY A 274 8.97 -18.42 -18.64
N GLY A 275 8.60 -17.26 -18.07
CA GLY A 275 7.25 -16.99 -17.61
C GLY A 275 6.74 -17.98 -16.55
N LEU A 276 5.47 -18.39 -16.67
CA LEU A 276 4.84 -19.29 -15.70
C LEU A 276 5.45 -20.68 -15.63
N LEU A 277 6.04 -21.19 -16.73
CA LEU A 277 6.71 -22.50 -16.75
C LEU A 277 7.91 -22.52 -15.80
N GLU A 278 8.73 -21.47 -15.82
CA GLU A 278 9.86 -21.33 -14.91
C GLU A 278 9.43 -21.02 -13.48
N ILE A 279 8.33 -20.29 -13.30
CA ILE A 279 7.72 -20.10 -11.97
C ILE A 279 7.22 -21.42 -11.39
N LYS A 280 6.68 -22.33 -12.22
CA LYS A 280 6.26 -23.68 -11.80
C LYS A 280 7.43 -24.55 -11.36
N ARG A 281 8.58 -24.44 -12.05
CA ARG A 281 9.82 -25.10 -11.62
C ARG A 281 10.28 -24.54 -10.27
N LEU A 282 10.27 -23.22 -10.14
CA LEU A 282 10.64 -22.54 -8.90
C LEU A 282 9.72 -22.93 -7.73
N SER A 283 8.41 -23.07 -7.94
CA SER A 283 7.45 -23.51 -6.91
C SER A 283 7.73 -24.95 -6.44
N ASN A 284 8.27 -25.79 -7.32
CA ASN A 284 8.70 -27.16 -7.02
C ASN A 284 10.12 -27.22 -6.40
N LYS A 285 10.66 -26.07 -5.96
CA LYS A 285 12.01 -25.92 -5.38
C LYS A 285 13.14 -26.30 -6.34
N ASP A 286 12.87 -26.26 -7.65
CA ASP A 286 13.93 -26.33 -8.64
C ASP A 286 14.53 -24.94 -8.85
N PHE A 287 15.69 -24.73 -8.21
CA PHE A 287 16.40 -23.46 -8.23
C PHE A 287 17.49 -23.39 -9.30
N TYR A 288 17.55 -24.31 -10.28
CA TYR A 288 18.71 -24.45 -11.18
C TYR A 288 19.21 -23.13 -11.77
N HIS A 289 18.29 -22.24 -12.15
CA HIS A 289 18.54 -20.93 -12.75
C HIS A 289 19.06 -19.83 -11.83
N LEU A 290 19.08 -20.05 -10.51
CA LEU A 290 19.53 -19.06 -9.54
C LEU A 290 21.05 -19.15 -9.34
N PRO A 291 21.76 -18.01 -9.28
CA PRO A 291 23.14 -17.96 -8.81
C PRO A 291 23.31 -18.63 -7.44
N THR A 292 24.47 -19.26 -7.20
CA THR A 292 24.76 -20.01 -5.96
C THR A 292 24.49 -19.19 -4.70
N PHE A 293 24.92 -17.91 -4.68
CA PHE A 293 24.71 -17.03 -3.53
C PHE A 293 23.21 -16.80 -3.21
N LEU A 294 22.32 -16.77 -4.22
CA LEU A 294 20.87 -16.65 -3.99
C LEU A 294 20.28 -17.98 -3.52
N LYS A 295 20.76 -19.11 -4.05
CA LYS A 295 20.34 -20.45 -3.59
C LYS A 295 20.60 -20.63 -2.09
N GLU A 296 21.77 -20.22 -1.62
CA GLU A 296 22.14 -20.29 -0.20
C GLU A 296 21.27 -19.39 0.66
N LYS A 297 21.03 -18.13 0.23
CA LYS A 297 20.14 -17.22 0.96
C LYS A 297 18.70 -17.74 1.05
N ILE A 298 18.18 -18.36 -0.01
CA ILE A 298 16.81 -18.91 -0.06
C ILE A 298 16.67 -20.16 0.80
N LYS A 299 17.65 -21.07 0.80
CA LYS A 299 17.59 -22.34 1.55
C LYS A 299 17.32 -22.13 3.04
N ASN A 300 17.81 -21.01 3.59
CA ASN A 300 17.70 -20.67 5.02
C ASN A 300 16.64 -19.58 5.30
N ALA A 301 15.86 -19.17 4.31
CA ALA A 301 14.85 -18.12 4.42
C ALA A 301 13.44 -18.69 4.19
N LEU A 302 12.43 -17.95 4.67
CA LEU A 302 11.07 -18.20 4.21
C LEU A 302 10.98 -17.74 2.76
N PHE A 303 10.76 -18.67 1.84
CA PHE A 303 10.55 -18.37 0.43
C PHE A 303 9.67 -19.45 -0.21
N GLU A 304 8.39 -19.12 -0.37
CA GLU A 304 7.40 -19.97 -1.00
C GLU A 304 6.81 -19.22 -2.20
N VAL A 305 6.67 -19.93 -3.33
CA VAL A 305 6.14 -19.39 -4.58
C VAL A 305 5.05 -20.30 -5.06
N TYR A 306 3.90 -19.74 -5.42
CA TYR A 306 2.74 -20.49 -5.87
C TYR A 306 2.17 -19.86 -7.14
N ILE A 307 1.71 -20.72 -8.06
CA ILE A 307 0.80 -20.29 -9.13
C ILE A 307 -0.60 -20.30 -8.54
N THR A 308 -1.26 -19.15 -8.52
CA THR A 308 -2.52 -18.95 -7.79
C THR A 308 -3.61 -19.95 -8.20
N SER A 309 -3.67 -20.35 -9.47
CA SER A 309 -4.68 -21.29 -9.98
C SER A 309 -4.40 -22.76 -9.67
N GLU A 310 -3.20 -23.11 -9.18
CA GLU A 310 -2.79 -24.50 -8.92
C GLU A 310 -2.90 -24.90 -7.44
N VAL A 311 -3.33 -23.98 -6.56
CA VAL A 311 -3.36 -24.18 -5.12
C VAL A 311 -4.70 -23.70 -4.55
N ASP A 312 -5.16 -24.37 -3.49
CA ASP A 312 -6.34 -23.94 -2.75
C ASP A 312 -6.19 -22.48 -2.26
N LEU A 313 -7.20 -21.67 -2.57
CA LEU A 313 -7.18 -20.23 -2.34
C LEU A 313 -7.22 -19.89 -0.85
N ASP A 314 -8.01 -20.63 -0.06
CA ASP A 314 -8.15 -20.38 1.37
C ASP A 314 -6.85 -20.72 2.12
N PHE A 315 -6.18 -21.80 1.71
CA PHE A 315 -4.83 -22.11 2.18
C PHE A 315 -3.84 -20.97 1.89
N LEU A 316 -3.78 -20.48 0.63
CA LEU A 316 -2.86 -19.40 0.26
C LEU A 316 -3.11 -18.13 1.07
N ILE A 317 -4.38 -17.73 1.21
CA ILE A 317 -4.79 -16.55 1.98
C ILE A 317 -4.34 -16.70 3.43
N LYS A 318 -4.68 -17.82 4.08
CA LYS A 318 -4.31 -18.06 5.48
C LYS A 318 -2.79 -18.06 5.67
N ARG A 319 -2.05 -18.71 4.76
CA ARG A 319 -0.58 -18.79 4.84
C ARG A 319 0.07 -17.42 4.68
N SER A 320 -0.34 -16.66 3.66
CA SER A 320 0.21 -15.34 3.36
C SER A 320 -0.11 -14.32 4.46
N GLU A 321 -1.36 -14.27 4.93
CA GLU A 321 -1.76 -13.34 5.99
C GLU A 321 -1.05 -13.60 7.32
N ASN A 322 -0.72 -14.86 7.64
CA ASN A 322 0.06 -15.18 8.83
C ASN A 322 1.47 -14.58 8.76
N VAL A 323 2.11 -14.65 7.59
CA VAL A 323 3.45 -14.08 7.37
C VAL A 323 3.38 -12.56 7.33
N ARG A 324 2.37 -11.99 6.66
CA ARG A 324 2.07 -10.54 6.67
C ARG A 324 2.00 -10.00 8.10
N LYS A 325 1.21 -10.64 8.97
CA LYS A 325 1.06 -10.25 10.38
C LYS A 325 2.36 -10.36 11.16
N LYS A 326 3.17 -11.40 10.90
CA LYS A 326 4.48 -11.57 11.55
C LYS A 326 5.46 -10.46 11.15
N LEU A 327 5.47 -10.03 9.89
CA LEU A 327 6.41 -9.03 9.39
C LEU A 327 5.98 -7.59 9.71
N ARG A 328 4.68 -7.28 9.57
CA ARG A 328 4.15 -5.90 9.73
C ARG A 328 3.53 -5.61 11.10
N GLY A 329 3.43 -6.61 11.99
CA GLY A 329 2.83 -6.45 13.31
C GLY A 329 1.39 -5.95 13.24
N PHE A 330 1.08 -4.87 13.96
CA PHE A 330 -0.26 -4.25 13.95
C PHE A 330 -0.66 -3.74 12.55
N ALA A 331 0.27 -3.13 11.80
CA ALA A 331 0.00 -2.68 10.44
C ALA A 331 -0.39 -3.82 9.49
N GLY A 332 0.04 -5.06 9.77
CA GLY A 332 -0.37 -6.24 9.01
C GLY A 332 -1.83 -6.66 9.22
N LYS A 333 -2.52 -6.08 10.22
CA LYS A 333 -3.96 -6.26 10.48
C LYS A 333 -4.81 -5.17 9.83
N LEU A 334 -4.20 -4.08 9.42
CA LEU A 334 -4.85 -2.99 8.69
C LEU A 334 -5.01 -3.42 7.21
N SER A 335 -6.01 -2.82 6.57
CA SER A 335 -6.57 -3.14 5.24
C SER A 335 -5.59 -3.76 4.24
#